data_AF-A0A248SNL2-F1
#
_entry.id   AF-A0A248SNL2-F1
#
_cell.length_a   1.000
_cell.length_b   1.000
_cell.length_c   1.000
_cell.angle_alpha   90.00
_cell.angle_beta   90.00
_cell.angle_gamma   90.00
#
_symmetry.space_group_name_H-M   'P 1'
#
loop_
_entity.id
_entity.type
_entity.pdbx_description
1 polymer ?
#
loop_
_entity_poly.entity_id
_entity_poly.type
_entity_poly.pdbx_seq_one_letter_code
_entity_poly.pdbx_strand_id
1 'polypeptide(L)' 'MDSLFMIFSLGIVGASLMVISTPNPVYSVFWLVIAFVNAAVMFISLGLDYIGLIFVIVYVGAIAILFLFVIMLI' A
#
# COMPACT_ATOMS: atom_id res chain seq x y z
N MET A 1 9.11 0.69 -19.65
CA MET A 1 8.91 -0.06 -18.39
C MET A 1 9.64 0.61 -17.24
N ASP A 2 10.83 1.16 -17.48
CA ASP A 2 11.65 1.81 -16.45
C ASP A 2 11.01 3.05 -15.81
N SER A 3 10.29 3.87 -16.60
CA SER A 3 9.61 5.06 -16.09
C SER A 3 8.46 4.73 -15.13
N LEU A 4 7.64 3.73 -15.46
CA LEU A 4 6.56 3.26 -14.58
C LEU A 4 7.15 2.67 -13.29
N PHE A 5 8.19 1.85 -13.40
CA PHE A 5 8.89 1.30 -12.25
C PHE A 5 9.44 2.40 -11.33
N MET A 6 10.05 3.46 -11.87
CA MET A 6 10.55 4.58 -11.08
C MET A 6 9.42 5.33 -10.35
N ILE A 7 8.31 5.60 -11.04
CA ILE A 7 7.17 6.33 -10.44
C ILE A 7 6.57 5.51 -9.29
N PHE A 8 6.29 4.23 -9.51
CA PHE A 8 5.69 3.38 -8.48
C PHE A 8 6.66 3.08 -7.34
N SER A 9 7.95 2.85 -7.61
CA SER A 9 8.94 2.64 -6.55
C SER A 9 9.16 3.88 -5.69
N LEU A 10 9.24 5.07 -6.28
CA LEU A 10 9.26 6.34 -5.54
C LEU A 10 7.97 6.53 -4.74
N GLY A 11 6.81 6.17 -5.31
CA GLY A 11 5.54 6.18 -4.62
C GLY A 11 5.51 5.27 -3.39
N ILE A 12 6.07 4.05 -3.49
CA ILE A 12 6.19 3.10 -2.37
C ILE A 12 7.07 3.68 -1.27
N VAL A 13 8.25 4.20 -1.61
CA VAL A 13 9.19 4.78 -0.64
C VAL A 13 8.61 6.03 0.02
N GLY A 14 7.98 6.92 -0.77
CA GLY A 14 7.33 8.12 -0.24
C GLY A 14 6.18 7.79 0.69
N ALA A 15 5.33 6.83 0.30
CA ALA A 15 4.21 6.39 1.13
C ALA A 15 4.69 5.69 2.41
N SER A 16 5.70 4.83 2.35
CA SER A 16 6.22 4.13 3.55
C SER A 16 6.89 5.09 4.54
N LEU A 17 7.57 6.13 4.06
CA LEU A 17 8.07 7.21 4.92
C LEU A 17 6.92 7.96 5.61
N MET A 18 5.83 8.25 4.87
CA MET A 18 4.64 8.88 5.44
C MET A 18 3.97 7.99 6.49
N VAL A 19 3.86 6.68 6.27
CA VAL A 19 3.31 5.71 7.24
C VAL A 19 3.99 5.86 8.61
N ILE A 20 5.32 5.94 8.62
CA ILE A 20 6.13 5.97 9.84
C ILE A 20 6.15 7.38 10.46
N SER A 21 6.12 8.44 9.64
CA SER A 21 6.23 9.82 10.13
C SER A 21 4.91 10.42 10.61
N THR A 22 3.76 9.91 10.16
CA THR A 22 2.46 10.44 10.60
C THR A 22 2.14 10.04 12.05
N PRO A 23 1.83 11.01 12.95
CA PRO A 23 1.54 10.72 14.35
C PRO A 23 0.13 10.16 14.58
N ASN A 24 -0.81 10.39 13.63
CA ASN A 24 -2.17 9.89 13.75
C ASN A 24 -2.27 8.51 13.05
N PRO A 25 -2.69 7.46 13.77
CA PRO A 25 -2.69 6.08 13.27
C PRO A 25 -3.67 5.87 12.10
N VAL A 26 -4.77 6.63 12.02
CA VAL A 26 -5.71 6.53 10.88
C VAL A 26 -5.05 7.00 9.59
N TYR A 27 -4.32 8.12 9.64
CA TYR A 27 -3.58 8.62 8.47
C TYR A 27 -2.39 7.71 8.13
N SER A 28 -1.72 7.13 9.13
CA SER A 28 -0.65 6.15 8.91
C SER A 28 -1.15 4.94 8.10
N VAL A 29 -2.31 4.38 8.46
CA VAL A 29 -2.89 3.25 7.71
C VAL A 29 -3.37 3.66 6.31
N PHE A 30 -3.87 4.89 6.13
CA PHE A 30 -4.19 5.39 4.80
C PHE A 30 -2.95 5.43 3.88
N TRP A 31 -1.81 5.91 4.38
CA TRP A 31 -0.54 5.87 3.65
C TRP A 31 -0.06 4.44 3.38
N LEU A 32 -0.35 3.50 4.29
CA LEU A 32 -0.02 2.09 4.12
C LEU A 32 -0.80 1.48 2.94
N VAL A 33 -2.09 1.81 2.82
CA VAL A 33 -2.92 1.40 1.68
C VAL A 33 -2.34 1.93 0.37
N ILE A 34 -1.93 3.21 0.33
CA ILE A 34 -1.29 3.79 -0.86
C ILE A 34 -0.01 3.03 -1.21
N ALA A 35 0.84 2.69 -0.23
CA ALA A 35 2.05 1.91 -0.46
C ALA A 35 1.72 0.53 -1.08
N PHE A 36 0.70 -0.15 -0.56
CA PHE A 36 0.30 -1.46 -1.07
C PHE A 36 -0.30 -1.41 -2.48
N VAL A 37 -1.07 -0.38 -2.80
CA VAL A 37 -1.61 -0.20 -4.16
C VAL A 37 -0.47 0.05 -5.15
N ASN A 38 0.51 0.91 -4.82
CA ASN A 38 1.67 1.13 -5.68
C ASN A 38 2.49 -0.16 -5.89
N ALA A 39 2.66 -0.97 -4.84
CA ALA A 39 3.31 -2.28 -4.93
C ALA A 39 2.54 -3.27 -5.81
N ALA A 40 1.21 -3.30 -5.71
CA ALA A 40 0.38 -4.14 -6.57
C ALA A 40 0.50 -3.78 -8.06
N VAL A 41 0.47 -2.48 -8.39
CA VAL A 41 0.66 -2.02 -9.77
C VAL A 41 2.07 -2.35 -10.26
N MET A 42 3.08 -2.25 -9.39
CA MET A 42 4.45 -2.67 -9.70
C MET A 42 4.53 -4.18 -10.00
N PHE A 43 3.86 -5.04 -9.22
CA PHE A 43 3.80 -6.48 -9.51
C PHE A 43 3.12 -6.78 -10.85
N ILE A 44 2.00 -6.13 -11.15
CA ILE A 44 1.31 -6.26 -12.45
C ILE A 44 2.23 -5.83 -13.60
N SER A 45 2.98 -4.72 -13.43
CA SER A 45 3.92 -4.25 -14.45
C SER A 45 5.09 -5.20 -14.74
N LEU A 46 5.41 -6.09 -13.79
CA LEU A 46 6.41 -7.14 -13.90
C LEU A 46 5.84 -8.46 -14.47
N GLY A 47 4.55 -8.49 -14.82
CA GLY A 47 3.85 -9.69 -15.31
C GLY A 47 3.38 -10.63 -14.19
N LEU A 48 3.36 -10.16 -12.93
CA LEU A 48 2.93 -10.94 -11.76
C LEU A 48 1.47 -10.62 -11.40
N ASP A 49 0.56 -10.75 -12.36
CA ASP A 49 -0.83 -10.28 -12.24
C ASP A 49 -1.61 -10.93 -11.09
N TYR A 50 -1.52 -12.26 -10.98
CA TYR A 50 -2.21 -13.02 -9.94
C TYR A 50 -1.74 -12.61 -8.54
N ILE A 51 -0.43 -12.41 -8.36
CA ILE A 51 0.16 -11.97 -7.10
C ILE A 51 -0.28 -10.55 -6.80
N GLY A 52 -0.24 -9.64 -7.78
CA GLY A 52 -0.69 -8.26 -7.62
C GLY A 52 -2.17 -8.16 -7.19
N LEU A 53 -3.04 -8.97 -7.77
CA LEU A 53 -4.47 -9.02 -7.41
C LEU A 53 -4.70 -9.56 -5.99
N ILE A 54 -4.05 -10.68 -5.62
CA ILE A 54 -4.12 -11.20 -4.24
C ILE A 54 -3.59 -10.17 -3.25
N PHE A 55 -2.52 -9.47 -3.62
CA PHE A 55 -1.92 -8.46 -2.77
C PHE A 55 -2.93 -7.37 -2.42
N VAL A 56 -3.70 -6.86 -3.39
CA VAL A 56 -4.78 -5.90 -3.14
C VAL A 56 -5.88 -6.51 -2.28
N ILE A 57 -6.39 -7.69 -2.65
CA ILE A 57 -7.54 -8.30 -1.94
C ILE A 57 -7.20 -8.57 -0.47
N VAL A 58 -6.04 -9.14 -0.19
CA VAL A 58 -5.66 -9.57 1.16
C VAL A 58 -5.10 -8.41 1.99
N TYR A 59 -4.12 -7.66 1.45
CA TYR A 59 -3.46 -6.61 2.25
C TYR A 59 -4.28 -5.32 2.32
N VAL A 60 -4.82 -4.86 1.19
CA VAL A 60 -5.66 -3.65 1.17
C VAL A 60 -7.08 -3.98 1.63
N GLY A 61 -7.68 -5.07 1.13
CA GLY A 61 -9.07 -5.41 1.38
C GLY A 61 -9.35 -6.02 2.76
N ALA A 62 -8.45 -6.83 3.32
CA ALA A 62 -8.67 -7.43 4.64
C ALA A 62 -7.81 -6.76 5.71
N ILE A 63 -6.48 -6.82 5.57
CA ILE A 63 -5.56 -6.46 6.67
C ILE A 63 -5.65 -4.97 7.01
N ALA A 64 -5.53 -4.06 6.04
CA ALA A 64 -5.59 -2.63 6.30
C ALA A 64 -6.95 -2.19 6.87
N ILE A 65 -8.04 -2.80 6.39
CA ILE A 65 -9.39 -2.53 6.91
C ILE A 65 -9.52 -3.01 8.36
N LEU A 66 -8.99 -4.20 8.70
CA LEU A 66 -8.95 -4.68 10.09
C LEU A 66 -8.16 -3.73 11.00
N PHE A 67 -7.01 -3.22 10.54
CA PHE A 67 -6.27 -2.19 11.28
C PHE A 67 -7.10 -0.93 11.51
N LEU A 68 -7.76 -0.41 10.46
CA LEU A 68 -8.64 0.75 10.58
C LEU A 68 -9.78 0.52 11.59
N PHE A 69 -10.42 -0.65 11.56
CA PHE A 69 -11.44 -1.01 12.53
C PHE A 69 -10.89 -1.03 13.96
N VAL A 70 -9.76 -1.69 14.19
CA VAL A 70 -9.14 -1.76 15.52
C VAL A 70 -8.77 -0.36 16.02
N ILE A 71 -8.17 0.48 15.17
CA ILE A 71 -7.76 1.84 15.54
C ILE A 71 -8.97 2.71 15.88
N MET A 72 -10.07 2.63 15.15
CA MET A 72 -11.27 3.45 15.42
C MET A 72 -12.05 2.99 16.66
N LEU A 73 -11.88 1.73 17.07
CA LEU A 73 -12.51 1.19 18.29
C LEU A 73 -11.75 1.57 19.56
N ILE A 74 -10.49 2.01 19.43
CA ILE A 74 -9.61 2.44 20.54
C ILE A 74 -9.71 3.94 20.72
#